data_AF-A0A109FGA1-F1
#
_entry.id   AF-A0A109FGA1-F1
#
_cell.length_a   1.000
_cell.length_b   1.000
_cell.length_c   1.000
_cell.angle_alpha   90.00
_cell.angle_beta   90.00
_cell.angle_gamma   90.00
#
_symmetry.space_group_name_H-M   'P 1'
#
loop_
_entity.id
_entity.type
_entity.pdbx_description
1 polymer ?
#
loop_
_entity_poly.entity_id
_entity_poly.type
_entity_poly.pdbx_seq_one_letter_code
_entity_poly.pdbx_strand_id
1 'polypeptide(L)'
;MPHTTAAALRTTWPQDENALVITFFLLTTALCITEIGLAAWSLSYGHDKQDLAKHTLPGASLDLNDAFAVGGAVTAAAAVSTLLCLGMLIWTLVKPARAETLRSVRIKEGLFVFVLCFFLGTLIPATYYCATRSGIVSAPGIPSSLINQVLKAMGESLSYSSQKPIKSYVIVGWIAFLSTAISLVLVSIAARKTLKYGPDVAGPLETPLHHEESTTAASSTRPSINEKAAPAPVAEDSSAAAAHPAVEQTKEVPTATV
;
A
#
# COMPACT_ATOMS: atom_id res chain seq x y z
N MET A 1 -29.07 38.84 -32.19
CA MET A 1 -28.93 38.30 -30.82
C MET A 1 -28.80 36.78 -30.87
N PRO A 2 -27.60 36.23 -30.63
CA PRO A 2 -27.47 34.83 -30.23
C PRO A 2 -26.42 34.64 -29.10
N HIS A 3 -26.86 34.31 -27.89
CA HIS A 3 -26.00 33.91 -26.77
C HIS A 3 -26.70 32.83 -25.93
N THR A 4 -26.85 31.60 -26.44
CA THR A 4 -27.51 30.52 -25.68
C THR A 4 -26.99 29.10 -25.96
N THR A 5 -25.78 28.91 -26.49
CA THR A 5 -25.25 27.56 -26.82
C THR A 5 -24.04 27.09 -26.00
N ALA A 6 -23.54 27.85 -25.02
CA ALA A 6 -22.34 27.46 -24.26
C ALA A 6 -22.62 26.64 -22.97
N ALA A 7 -23.88 26.46 -22.56
CA ALA A 7 -24.20 25.85 -21.26
C ALA A 7 -24.33 24.32 -21.27
N ALA A 8 -24.46 23.68 -22.44
CA ALA A 8 -24.80 22.25 -22.54
C ALA A 8 -23.58 21.28 -22.48
N LEU A 9 -22.34 21.79 -22.48
CA LEU A 9 -21.12 20.97 -22.57
C LEU A 9 -20.42 20.71 -21.22
N ARG A 10 -21.03 21.11 -20.10
CA ARG A 10 -20.36 21.09 -18.78
C ARG A 10 -20.89 20.03 -17.80
N THR A 11 -21.84 19.17 -18.20
CA THR A 11 -22.55 18.27 -17.26
C THR A 11 -22.17 16.78 -17.34
N THR A 12 -21.27 16.35 -18.24
CA THR A 12 -20.87 14.93 -18.32
C THR A 12 -19.63 14.56 -17.48
N TRP A 13 -18.94 15.55 -16.90
CA TRP A 13 -17.67 15.34 -16.18
C TRP A 13 -17.71 14.51 -14.88
N PRO A 14 -18.78 14.45 -14.06
CA PRO A 14 -18.70 13.78 -12.76
C PRO A 14 -18.65 12.24 -12.85
N GLN A 15 -19.05 11.65 -13.98
CA GLN A 15 -19.04 10.19 -14.15
C GLN A 15 -17.62 9.66 -14.42
N ASP A 16 -16.79 10.44 -15.11
CA ASP A 16 -15.46 10.02 -15.57
C ASP A 16 -14.42 9.99 -14.43
N GLU A 17 -14.57 10.87 -13.42
CA GLU A 17 -13.63 10.93 -12.31
C GLU A 17 -13.68 9.67 -11.42
N ASN A 18 -14.89 9.18 -11.14
CA ASN A 18 -15.09 7.95 -10.37
C ASN A 18 -14.63 6.72 -11.15
N ALA A 19 -14.87 6.70 -12.47
CA ALA A 19 -14.39 5.63 -13.34
C ALA A 19 -12.87 5.51 -13.28
N LEU A 20 -12.14 6.64 -13.31
CA LEU A 20 -10.68 6.65 -13.22
C LEU A 20 -10.19 6.02 -11.91
N VAL A 21 -10.73 6.45 -10.76
CA VAL A 21 -10.33 5.91 -9.45
C VAL A 21 -10.57 4.40 -9.37
N ILE A 22 -11.73 3.94 -9.84
CA ILE A 22 -12.10 2.51 -9.85
C ILE A 22 -11.14 1.72 -10.75
N THR A 23 -10.84 2.21 -11.96
CA THR A 23 -9.92 1.55 -12.89
C THR A 23 -8.52 1.42 -12.30
N PHE A 24 -7.98 2.45 -11.65
CA PHE A 24 -6.66 2.39 -11.02
C PHE A 24 -6.61 1.44 -9.82
N PHE A 25 -7.69 1.36 -9.03
CA PHE A 25 -7.78 0.35 -7.96
C PHE A 25 -7.81 -1.07 -8.51
N LEU A 26 -8.61 -1.34 -9.55
CA LEU A 26 -8.65 -2.65 -10.20
C LEU A 26 -7.29 -3.03 -10.81
N LEU A 27 -6.62 -2.06 -11.46
CA LEU A 27 -5.28 -2.26 -12.01
C LEU A 27 -4.27 -2.58 -10.91
N THR A 28 -4.29 -1.83 -9.80
CA THR A 28 -3.39 -2.05 -8.66
C THR A 28 -3.64 -3.43 -8.04
N THR A 29 -4.90 -3.80 -7.83
CA THR A 29 -5.28 -5.13 -7.34
C THR A 29 -4.80 -6.24 -8.28
N ALA A 30 -5.01 -6.09 -9.60
CA ALA A 30 -4.55 -7.07 -10.58
C ALA A 30 -3.01 -7.22 -10.59
N LEU A 31 -2.28 -6.11 -10.48
CA LEU A 31 -0.81 -6.11 -10.40
C LEU A 31 -0.32 -6.80 -9.13
N CYS A 32 -0.91 -6.50 -7.96
CA CYS A 32 -0.53 -7.16 -6.71
C CYS A 32 -0.87 -8.66 -6.70
N ILE A 33 -2.00 -9.09 -7.28
CA ILE A 33 -2.32 -10.51 -7.43
C ILE A 33 -1.31 -11.19 -8.36
N THR A 34 -0.93 -10.53 -9.46
CA THR A 34 0.10 -11.03 -10.38
C THR A 34 1.45 -11.16 -9.68
N GLU A 35 1.82 -10.20 -8.85
CA GLU A 35 3.04 -10.22 -8.03
C GLU A 35 3.06 -11.42 -7.07
N ILE A 36 1.95 -11.68 -6.36
CA ILE A 36 1.79 -12.86 -5.49
C ILE A 36 1.97 -14.16 -6.30
N GLY A 37 1.35 -14.24 -7.49
CA GLY A 37 1.47 -15.39 -8.37
C GLY A 37 2.90 -15.61 -8.87
N LEU A 38 3.61 -14.54 -9.24
CA LEU A 38 5.01 -14.61 -9.67
C LEU A 38 5.95 -14.99 -8.52
N ALA A 39 5.68 -14.49 -7.31
CA ALA A 39 6.42 -14.89 -6.11
C ALA A 39 6.22 -16.39 -5.81
N ALA A 40 4.98 -16.89 -5.86
CA ALA A 40 4.69 -18.31 -5.70
C ALA A 40 5.34 -19.17 -6.79
N TRP A 41 5.34 -18.70 -8.05
CA TRP A 41 6.03 -19.37 -9.14
C TRP A 41 7.54 -19.43 -8.92
N SER A 42 8.16 -18.35 -8.42
CA SER A 42 9.59 -18.33 -8.08
C SER A 42 9.95 -19.31 -6.96
N LEU A 43 9.05 -19.50 -5.99
CA LEU A 43 9.20 -20.47 -4.90
C LEU A 43 9.15 -21.91 -5.44
N SER A 44 8.17 -22.24 -6.27
CA SER A 44 8.08 -23.55 -6.93
C SER A 44 9.34 -23.84 -7.75
N TYR A 45 9.80 -22.87 -8.53
CA TYR A 45 11.01 -23.00 -9.33
C TYR A 45 12.27 -23.22 -8.47
N GLY A 46 12.34 -22.60 -7.29
CA GLY A 46 13.41 -22.82 -6.32
C GLY A 46 13.43 -24.26 -5.77
N HIS A 47 12.26 -24.83 -5.47
CA HIS A 47 12.12 -26.21 -5.02
C HIS A 47 12.54 -27.21 -6.10
N ASP A 48 12.11 -27.02 -7.35
CA ASP A 48 12.48 -27.90 -8.46
C ASP A 48 14.00 -27.97 -8.64
N LYS A 49 14.69 -26.84 -8.48
CA LYS A 49 16.17 -26.78 -8.53
C LYS A 49 16.83 -27.44 -7.34
N GLN A 50 16.25 -27.29 -6.16
CA GLN A 50 16.76 -27.96 -4.96
C GLN A 50 16.67 -29.48 -5.12
N ASP A 51 15.58 -29.98 -5.69
CA ASP A 51 15.39 -31.42 -5.91
C ASP A 51 16.29 -31.96 -7.02
N LEU A 52 16.46 -31.21 -8.12
CA LEU A 52 17.45 -31.55 -9.16
C LEU A 52 18.88 -31.59 -8.61
N ALA A 53 19.24 -30.64 -7.74
CA ALA A 53 20.55 -30.60 -7.09
C ALA A 53 20.75 -31.80 -6.16
N LYS A 54 19.74 -32.18 -5.36
CA LYS A 54 19.79 -33.37 -4.50
C LYS A 54 19.93 -34.67 -5.30
N HIS A 55 19.25 -34.77 -6.44
CA HIS A 55 19.35 -35.94 -7.32
C HIS A 55 20.73 -36.06 -7.97
N THR A 56 21.38 -34.95 -8.29
CA THR A 56 22.68 -34.94 -8.96
C THR A 56 23.84 -35.09 -7.97
N LEU A 57 23.73 -34.49 -6.79
CA LEU A 57 24.75 -34.45 -5.76
C LEU A 57 24.16 -34.94 -4.42
N PRO A 58 24.20 -36.26 -4.13
CA PRO A 58 23.68 -36.79 -2.88
C PRO A 58 24.44 -36.17 -1.70
N GLY A 59 23.71 -35.50 -0.81
CA GLY A 59 24.27 -34.78 0.34
C GLY A 59 24.45 -33.27 0.14
N ALA A 60 24.15 -32.71 -1.04
CA ALA A 60 24.10 -31.27 -1.23
C ALA A 60 22.86 -30.64 -0.57
N SER A 61 23.07 -29.56 0.18
CA SER A 61 22.03 -28.68 0.67
C SER A 61 22.14 -27.32 -0.04
N LEU A 62 21.01 -26.82 -0.52
CA LEU A 62 20.90 -25.50 -1.14
C LEU A 62 20.19 -24.59 -0.14
N ASP A 63 20.90 -23.57 0.36
CA ASP A 63 20.31 -22.57 1.25
C ASP A 63 19.72 -21.42 0.43
N LEU A 64 18.39 -21.35 0.41
CA LEU A 64 17.60 -20.31 -0.26
C LEU A 64 16.77 -19.49 0.75
N ASN A 65 17.02 -19.61 2.05
CA ASN A 65 16.18 -19.00 3.08
C ASN A 65 16.09 -17.47 2.91
N ASP A 66 17.19 -16.81 2.53
CA ASP A 66 17.22 -15.38 2.28
C ASP A 66 16.26 -14.96 1.16
N ALA A 67 16.27 -15.69 0.04
CA ALA A 67 15.42 -15.38 -1.11
C ALA A 67 13.94 -15.62 -0.79
N PHE A 68 13.62 -16.67 -0.02
CA PHE A 68 12.25 -16.97 0.40
C PHE A 68 11.74 -16.01 1.46
N ALA A 69 12.57 -15.60 2.41
CA ALA A 69 12.21 -14.61 3.42
C ALA A 69 11.84 -13.28 2.75
N VAL A 70 12.65 -12.85 1.79
CA VAL A 70 12.45 -11.59 1.06
C VAL A 70 11.25 -11.67 0.10
N GLY A 71 11.11 -12.76 -0.67
CA GLY A 71 9.96 -12.98 -1.54
C GLY A 71 8.65 -13.09 -0.76
N GLY A 72 8.67 -13.75 0.41
CA GLY A 72 7.54 -13.83 1.33
C GLY A 72 7.15 -12.47 1.90
N ALA A 73 8.13 -11.63 2.27
CA ALA A 73 7.88 -10.28 2.75
C ALA A 73 7.24 -9.39 1.67
N VAL A 74 7.73 -9.45 0.43
CA VAL A 74 7.12 -8.75 -0.72
C VAL A 74 5.69 -9.24 -0.97
N THR A 75 5.47 -10.55 -0.93
CA THR A 75 4.13 -11.17 -1.07
C THR A 75 3.17 -10.70 0.03
N ALA A 76 3.64 -10.63 1.27
CA ALA A 76 2.85 -10.12 2.39
C ALA A 76 2.48 -8.64 2.18
N ALA A 77 3.42 -7.81 1.72
CA ALA A 77 3.14 -6.42 1.37
C ALA A 77 2.09 -6.31 0.26
N ALA A 78 2.22 -7.09 -0.81
CA ALA A 78 1.26 -7.15 -1.91
C ALA A 78 -0.13 -7.62 -1.46
N ALA A 79 -0.20 -8.60 -0.57
CA ALA A 79 -1.46 -9.07 0.00
C ALA A 79 -2.15 -7.97 0.83
N VAL A 80 -1.40 -7.26 1.67
CA VAL A 80 -1.94 -6.15 2.47
C VAL A 80 -2.42 -5.00 1.58
N SER A 81 -1.65 -4.63 0.54
CA SER A 81 -2.08 -3.62 -0.43
C SER A 81 -3.34 -4.05 -1.20
N THR A 82 -3.40 -5.32 -1.60
CA THR A 82 -4.58 -5.89 -2.27
C THR A 82 -5.81 -5.80 -1.40
N LEU A 83 -5.71 -6.21 -0.14
CA LEU A 83 -6.81 -6.14 0.83
C LEU A 83 -7.27 -4.69 1.06
N LEU A 84 -6.32 -3.77 1.14
CA LEU A 84 -6.61 -2.34 1.32
C LEU A 84 -7.33 -1.77 0.10
N CYS A 85 -6.80 -1.99 -1.10
CA CYS A 85 -7.41 -1.53 -2.36
C CYS A 85 -8.79 -2.14 -2.57
N LEU A 86 -8.95 -3.44 -2.31
CA LEU A 86 -10.23 -4.13 -2.46
C LEU A 86 -11.24 -3.65 -1.42
N GLY A 87 -10.83 -3.47 -0.16
CA GLY A 87 -11.70 -2.94 0.90
C GLY A 87 -12.18 -1.51 0.57
N MET A 88 -11.28 -0.68 0.04
CA MET A 88 -11.62 0.67 -0.43
C MET A 88 -12.55 0.66 -1.63
N LEU A 89 -12.32 -0.24 -2.58
CA LEU A 89 -13.17 -0.42 -3.75
C LEU A 89 -14.58 -0.87 -3.34
N ILE A 90 -14.71 -1.89 -2.49
CA ILE A 90 -15.99 -2.35 -1.95
C ILE A 90 -16.69 -1.21 -1.20
N TRP A 91 -15.96 -0.46 -0.36
CA TRP A 91 -16.54 0.68 0.35
C TRP A 91 -17.10 1.74 -0.60
N THR A 92 -16.36 2.05 -1.68
CA THR A 92 -16.77 3.01 -2.71
C THR A 92 -18.01 2.54 -3.46
N LEU A 93 -18.11 1.24 -3.77
CA LEU A 93 -19.27 0.66 -4.45
C LEU A 93 -20.53 0.57 -3.56
N VAL A 94 -20.38 0.27 -2.27
CA VAL A 94 -21.53 0.07 -1.36
C VAL A 94 -22.09 1.41 -0.84
N LYS A 95 -21.27 2.45 -0.72
CA LYS A 95 -21.69 3.75 -0.13
C LYS A 95 -21.29 4.95 -0.99
N PRO A 96 -21.75 5.06 -2.25
CA PRO A 96 -21.35 6.13 -3.16
C PRO A 96 -21.78 7.55 -2.70
N ALA A 97 -22.76 7.68 -1.80
CA ALA A 97 -23.38 8.97 -1.45
C ALA A 97 -23.17 9.43 0.01
N ARG A 98 -22.34 8.76 0.81
CA ARG A 98 -22.11 9.23 2.20
C ARG A 98 -20.97 10.24 2.26
N ALA A 99 -21.28 11.42 2.79
CA ALA A 99 -20.30 12.42 3.17
C ALA A 99 -19.24 11.77 4.09
N GLU A 100 -18.01 11.66 3.61
CA GLU A 100 -16.91 11.13 4.41
C GLU A 100 -16.51 12.15 5.48
N THR A 101 -16.28 11.66 6.69
CA THR A 101 -15.73 12.50 7.75
C THR A 101 -14.25 12.77 7.49
N LEU A 102 -13.78 13.99 7.81
CA LEU A 102 -12.37 14.39 7.74
C LEU A 102 -11.40 13.38 8.38
N ARG A 103 -11.86 12.73 9.47
CA ARG A 103 -11.08 11.73 10.20
C ARG A 103 -10.89 10.44 9.38
N SER A 104 -11.94 10.00 8.66
CA SER A 104 -11.88 8.83 7.78
C SER A 104 -10.85 9.01 6.68
N VAL A 105 -10.83 10.20 6.05
CA VAL A 105 -9.87 10.53 4.99
C VAL A 105 -8.43 10.40 5.49
N ARG A 106 -8.10 11.02 6.62
CA ARG A 106 -6.73 10.97 7.18
C ARG A 106 -6.30 9.54 7.54
N ILE A 107 -7.23 8.73 8.05
CA ILE A 107 -6.94 7.32 8.38
C ILE A 107 -6.60 6.55 7.09
N LYS A 108 -7.38 6.75 6.02
CA LYS A 108 -7.14 6.09 4.72
C LYS A 108 -5.81 6.51 4.11
N GLU A 109 -5.52 7.81 4.10
CA GLU A 109 -4.23 8.34 3.63
C GLU A 109 -3.06 7.74 4.44
N GLY A 110 -3.18 7.71 5.77
CA GLY A 110 -2.17 7.11 6.65
C GLY A 110 -1.97 5.61 6.39
N LEU A 111 -3.05 4.87 6.13
CA LEU A 111 -3.00 3.45 5.82
C LEU A 111 -2.30 3.18 4.47
N PHE A 112 -2.58 3.98 3.45
CA PHE A 112 -1.89 3.89 2.15
C PHE A 112 -0.41 4.26 2.26
N VAL A 113 -0.06 5.31 3.00
CA VAL A 113 1.34 5.68 3.24
C VAL A 113 2.07 4.55 3.98
N PHE A 114 1.44 3.96 4.99
CA PHE A 114 1.99 2.79 5.69
C PHE A 114 2.27 1.63 4.73
N VAL A 115 1.31 1.29 3.86
CA VAL A 115 1.49 0.22 2.87
C VAL A 115 2.59 0.55 1.86
N LEU A 116 2.71 1.81 1.41
CA LEU A 116 3.81 2.24 0.53
C LEU A 116 5.17 2.13 1.21
N CYS A 117 5.28 2.57 2.47
CA CYS A 117 6.51 2.41 3.24
C CYS A 117 6.85 0.92 3.44
N PHE A 118 5.84 0.09 3.70
CA PHE A 118 6.02 -1.35 3.85
C PHE A 118 6.48 -2.01 2.54
N PHE A 119 5.84 -1.67 1.40
CA PHE A 119 6.29 -2.09 0.06
C PHE A 119 7.73 -1.65 -0.21
N LEU A 120 8.05 -0.39 0.03
CA LEU A 120 9.40 0.13 -0.21
C LEU A 120 10.43 -0.60 0.65
N GLY A 121 10.09 -0.86 1.91
CA GLY A 121 10.91 -1.60 2.87
C GLY A 121 11.17 -3.05 2.47
N THR A 122 10.28 -3.69 1.70
CA THR A 122 10.47 -5.07 1.21
C THR A 122 11.11 -5.11 -0.18
N LEU A 123 10.78 -4.16 -1.07
CA LEU A 123 11.32 -4.08 -2.43
C LEU A 123 12.80 -3.70 -2.49
N ILE A 124 13.27 -2.82 -1.61
CA ILE A 124 14.69 -2.41 -1.60
C ILE A 124 15.58 -3.63 -1.28
N PRO A 125 15.36 -4.38 -0.18
CA PRO A 125 16.05 -5.65 0.06
C PRO A 125 15.87 -6.64 -1.10
N ALA A 126 14.66 -6.83 -1.62
CA ALA A 126 14.43 -7.73 -2.76
C ALA A 126 15.31 -7.40 -3.97
N THR A 127 15.41 -6.12 -4.32
CA THR A 127 16.24 -5.65 -5.42
C THR A 127 17.72 -5.86 -5.12
N TYR A 128 18.16 -5.55 -3.89
CA TYR A 128 19.55 -5.75 -3.45
C TYR A 128 19.95 -7.23 -3.48
N TYR A 129 19.13 -8.12 -2.93
CA TYR A 129 19.38 -9.57 -2.90
C TYR A 129 19.36 -10.15 -4.32
N CYS A 130 18.41 -9.73 -5.17
CA CYS A 130 18.36 -10.16 -6.57
C CYS A 130 19.62 -9.77 -7.36
N ALA A 131 20.22 -8.61 -7.05
CA ALA A 131 21.38 -8.08 -7.76
C ALA A 131 22.71 -8.64 -7.24
N THR A 132 22.84 -8.81 -5.92
CA THR A 132 24.15 -9.07 -5.29
C THR A 132 24.37 -10.50 -4.84
N ARG A 133 23.30 -11.27 -4.58
CA ARG A 133 23.41 -12.60 -4.01
C ARG A 133 23.25 -13.70 -5.06
N SER A 134 23.84 -14.83 -4.74
CA SER A 134 23.69 -16.11 -5.43
C SER A 134 23.39 -17.18 -4.41
N GLY A 135 22.70 -18.24 -4.83
CA GLY A 135 22.51 -19.41 -3.97
C GLY A 135 23.85 -20.02 -3.56
N ILE A 136 23.97 -20.45 -2.30
CA ILE A 136 25.14 -21.18 -1.80
C ILE A 136 24.74 -22.65 -1.74
N VAL A 137 25.44 -23.48 -2.53
CA VAL A 137 25.31 -24.94 -2.46
C VAL A 137 26.44 -25.46 -1.57
N SER A 138 26.08 -26.09 -0.47
CA SER A 138 27.01 -26.71 0.46
C SER A 138 26.80 -28.22 0.46
N ALA A 139 27.84 -28.97 0.13
CA ALA A 139 27.85 -30.43 0.21
C ALA A 139 29.02 -30.87 1.12
N PRO A 140 28.78 -31.60 2.22
CA PRO A 140 29.84 -32.08 3.09
C PRO A 140 30.86 -32.92 2.31
N GLY A 141 32.15 -32.59 2.42
CA GLY A 141 33.23 -33.34 1.78
C GLY A 141 33.53 -32.99 0.32
N ILE A 142 32.80 -32.05 -0.30
CA ILE A 142 33.07 -31.61 -1.68
C ILE A 142 33.47 -30.14 -1.69
N PRO A 143 34.64 -29.77 -2.26
CA PRO A 143 35.05 -28.37 -2.36
C PRO A 143 34.12 -27.57 -3.29
N SER A 144 33.82 -26.33 -2.91
CA SER A 144 32.88 -25.44 -3.62
C SER A 144 33.29 -25.15 -5.07
N SER A 145 34.58 -25.24 -5.39
CA SER A 145 35.08 -25.10 -6.77
C SER A 145 34.57 -26.21 -7.70
N LEU A 146 34.51 -27.45 -7.22
CA LEU A 146 33.98 -28.58 -8.00
C LEU A 146 32.47 -28.47 -8.18
N ILE A 147 31.76 -28.06 -7.13
CA ILE A 147 30.31 -27.81 -7.18
C ILE A 147 30.01 -26.77 -8.27
N ASN A 148 30.73 -25.65 -8.27
CA ASN A 148 30.57 -24.61 -9.29
C ASN A 148 30.92 -25.10 -10.71
N GLN A 149 31.92 -25.98 -10.86
CA GLN A 149 32.22 -26.59 -12.17
C GLN A 149 31.11 -27.51 -12.65
N VAL A 150 30.56 -28.34 -11.76
CA VAL A 150 29.45 -29.26 -12.10
C VAL A 150 28.19 -28.47 -12.44
N LEU A 151 27.82 -27.45 -11.66
CA LEU A 151 26.70 -26.54 -11.99
C LEU A 151 26.89 -25.84 -13.32
N LYS A 152 28.09 -25.34 -13.58
CA LYS A 152 28.42 -24.71 -14.86
C LYS A 152 28.34 -25.70 -16.02
N ALA A 153 28.76 -26.96 -15.82
CA ALA A 153 28.65 -28.03 -16.82
C ALA A 153 27.19 -28.45 -17.07
N MET A 154 26.33 -28.37 -16.06
CA MET A 154 24.88 -28.54 -16.19
C MET A 154 24.18 -27.35 -16.87
N GLY A 155 24.91 -26.26 -17.12
CA GLY A 155 24.34 -25.02 -17.66
C GLY A 155 23.46 -24.27 -16.66
N GLU A 156 23.51 -24.63 -15.37
CA GLU A 156 22.73 -24.00 -14.32
C GLU A 156 23.53 -22.88 -13.64
N SER A 157 22.89 -21.73 -13.50
CA SER A 157 23.47 -20.56 -12.83
C SER A 157 22.78 -20.34 -11.49
N LEU A 158 23.59 -20.34 -10.42
CA LEU A 158 23.15 -20.01 -9.06
C LEU A 158 22.91 -18.51 -8.84
N SER A 159 23.27 -17.66 -9.82
CA SER A 159 23.03 -16.23 -9.70
C SER A 159 21.54 -15.93 -9.83
N TYR A 160 20.96 -15.28 -8.83
CA TYR A 160 19.56 -14.87 -8.85
C TYR A 160 19.23 -13.96 -10.02
N SER A 161 20.19 -13.14 -10.46
CA SER A 161 20.06 -12.25 -11.62
C SER A 161 19.76 -12.97 -12.94
N SER A 162 20.20 -14.23 -13.08
CA SER A 162 19.97 -15.05 -14.27
C SER A 162 18.61 -15.76 -14.26
N GLN A 163 17.97 -15.83 -13.11
CA GLN A 163 16.70 -16.53 -12.94
C GLN A 163 15.55 -15.60 -13.32
N LYS A 164 14.92 -15.88 -14.47
CA LYS A 164 13.77 -15.13 -14.99
C LYS A 164 12.63 -14.93 -13.96
N PRO A 165 12.26 -15.93 -13.14
CA PRO A 165 11.17 -15.77 -12.16
C PRO A 165 11.49 -14.67 -11.14
N ILE A 166 12.71 -14.68 -10.60
CA ILE A 166 13.15 -13.71 -9.59
C ILE A 166 13.13 -12.30 -10.17
N LYS A 167 13.70 -12.11 -11.36
CA LYS A 167 13.71 -10.81 -12.02
C LYS A 167 12.30 -10.32 -12.35
N SER A 168 11.40 -11.22 -12.74
CA SER A 168 10.03 -10.86 -13.13
C SER A 168 9.20 -10.33 -11.96
N TYR A 169 9.24 -10.99 -10.79
CA TYR A 169 8.44 -10.51 -9.65
C TYR A 169 8.97 -9.17 -9.12
N VAL A 170 10.30 -8.94 -9.12
CA VAL A 170 10.88 -7.67 -8.68
C VAL A 170 10.43 -6.52 -9.59
N ILE A 171 10.46 -6.72 -10.91
CA ILE A 171 9.99 -5.69 -11.86
C ILE A 171 8.50 -5.42 -11.67
N VAL A 172 7.68 -6.47 -11.57
CA VAL A 172 6.23 -6.32 -11.36
C VAL A 172 5.93 -5.65 -10.02
N GLY A 173 6.69 -5.97 -8.96
CA GLY A 173 6.56 -5.32 -7.66
C GLY A 173 6.82 -3.83 -7.71
N TRP A 174 7.86 -3.38 -8.44
CA TRP A 174 8.09 -1.93 -8.65
C TRP A 174 6.94 -1.25 -9.40
N ILE A 175 6.36 -1.92 -10.40
CA ILE A 175 5.20 -1.41 -11.14
C ILE A 175 3.96 -1.35 -10.22
N ALA A 176 3.74 -2.38 -9.39
CA ALA A 176 2.66 -2.44 -8.41
C ALA A 176 2.80 -1.33 -7.35
N PHE A 177 4.03 -1.07 -6.88
CA PHE A 177 4.35 0.03 -5.98
C PHE A 177 3.99 1.39 -6.58
N LEU A 178 4.42 1.65 -7.83
CA LEU A 178 4.09 2.91 -8.52
C LEU A 178 2.58 3.06 -8.73
N SER A 179 1.88 1.98 -9.10
CA SER A 179 0.42 1.96 -9.25
C SER A 179 -0.29 2.27 -7.91
N THR A 180 0.22 1.71 -6.81
CA THR A 180 -0.29 1.98 -5.45
C THR A 180 -0.07 3.44 -5.06
N ALA A 181 1.08 4.02 -5.41
CA ALA A 181 1.40 5.42 -5.14
C ALA A 181 0.47 6.37 -5.92
N ILE A 182 0.21 6.09 -7.19
CA ILE A 182 -0.75 6.84 -8.00
C ILE A 182 -2.16 6.73 -7.39
N SER A 183 -2.57 5.53 -6.98
CA SER A 183 -3.86 5.31 -6.33
C SER A 183 -4.02 6.13 -5.04
N LEU A 184 -2.96 6.24 -4.22
CA LEU A 184 -2.95 7.12 -3.05
C LEU A 184 -3.18 8.59 -3.44
N VAL A 185 -2.48 9.09 -4.47
CA VAL A 185 -2.63 10.49 -4.92
C VAL A 185 -4.07 10.75 -5.40
N LEU A 186 -4.65 9.82 -6.16
CA LEU A 186 -6.03 9.93 -6.64
C LEU A 186 -7.04 9.98 -5.48
N VAL A 187 -6.87 9.12 -4.48
CA VAL A 187 -7.69 9.13 -3.26
C VAL A 187 -7.57 10.44 -2.51
N SER A 188 -6.35 10.96 -2.35
CA SER A 188 -6.11 12.25 -1.70
C SER A 188 -6.76 13.41 -2.45
N ILE A 189 -6.72 13.42 -3.78
CA ILE A 189 -7.37 14.47 -4.59
C ILE A 189 -8.90 14.37 -4.46
N ALA A 190 -9.45 13.17 -4.61
CA ALA A 190 -10.89 12.94 -4.49
C ALA A 190 -11.43 13.40 -3.12
N ALA A 191 -10.75 13.02 -2.04
CA ALA A 191 -11.14 13.40 -0.69
C ALA A 191 -11.05 14.93 -0.45
N ARG A 192 -10.03 15.60 -0.99
CA ARG A 192 -9.89 17.06 -0.87
C ARG A 192 -10.96 17.81 -1.66
N LYS A 193 -11.41 17.27 -2.79
CA LYS A 193 -12.54 17.84 -3.55
C LYS A 193 -13.84 17.75 -2.76
N THR A 194 -14.16 16.56 -2.22
CA THR A 194 -15.36 16.36 -1.38
C THR A 194 -15.38 17.29 -0.17
N LEU A 195 -14.20 17.60 0.41
CA LEU A 195 -14.11 18.54 1.52
C LEU A 195 -14.45 19.98 1.13
N LYS A 196 -13.94 20.43 -0.01
CA LYS A 196 -14.06 21.84 -0.44
C LYS A 196 -15.45 22.17 -0.96
N TYR A 197 -16.06 21.24 -1.69
CA TYR A 197 -17.34 21.49 -2.38
C TYR A 197 -18.55 20.93 -1.61
N GLY A 198 -18.31 20.19 -0.52
CA GLY A 198 -19.36 19.47 0.19
C GLY A 198 -19.86 18.26 -0.60
N PRO A 199 -20.79 17.47 -0.05
CA PRO A 199 -21.52 16.49 -0.84
C PRO A 199 -22.33 17.27 -1.89
N ASP A 200 -22.23 16.92 -3.17
CA ASP A 200 -23.13 17.46 -4.20
C ASP A 200 -24.56 16.96 -3.90
N VAL A 201 -25.25 17.62 -2.96
CA VAL A 201 -26.64 17.33 -2.62
C VAL A 201 -27.55 17.75 -3.78
N ALA A 202 -27.12 18.75 -4.57
CA ALA A 202 -27.80 19.18 -5.78
C ALA A 202 -27.47 18.26 -6.96
N GLY A 203 -27.94 17.01 -6.89
CA GLY A 203 -28.16 16.24 -8.11
C GLY A 203 -29.09 17.06 -9.03
N PRO A 204 -28.96 16.99 -10.37
CA PRO A 204 -29.77 17.77 -11.33
C PRO A 204 -31.29 17.57 -11.22
N LEU A 205 -31.75 16.67 -10.35
CA LEU A 205 -33.15 16.30 -10.11
C LEU A 205 -33.69 16.75 -8.76
N GLU A 206 -32.87 17.32 -7.86
CA GLU A 206 -33.42 18.12 -6.76
C GLU A 206 -33.83 19.47 -7.33
N THR A 207 -35.00 19.49 -7.99
CA THR A 207 -35.78 20.70 -8.20
C THR A 207 -35.78 21.46 -6.88
N PRO A 208 -35.35 22.74 -6.85
CA PRO A 208 -35.59 23.59 -5.71
C PRO A 208 -37.10 23.53 -5.49
N LEU A 209 -37.54 22.84 -4.45
CA LEU A 209 -38.87 23.08 -3.92
C LEU A 209 -38.81 24.54 -3.52
N HIS A 210 -39.34 25.40 -4.40
CA HIS A 210 -39.68 26.76 -4.08
C HIS A 210 -40.49 26.68 -2.80
N HIS A 211 -39.84 26.91 -1.66
CA HIS A 211 -40.54 27.40 -0.51
C HIS A 211 -41.06 28.77 -0.97
N GLU A 212 -42.30 28.78 -1.47
CA GLU A 212 -43.13 29.96 -1.40
C GLU A 212 -43.21 30.33 0.08
N GLU A 213 -42.28 31.19 0.48
CA GLU A 213 -42.33 31.93 1.72
C GLU A 213 -43.52 32.89 1.58
N SER A 214 -44.69 32.37 1.92
CA SER A 214 -45.91 33.16 2.09
C SER A 214 -45.61 34.23 3.13
N THR A 215 -45.44 35.44 2.61
CA THR A 215 -45.23 36.67 3.36
C THR A 215 -46.36 36.84 4.37
N THR A 216 -46.07 36.61 5.64
CA THR A 216 -46.91 37.15 6.72
C THR A 216 -46.02 37.93 7.67
N ALA A 217 -46.04 39.24 7.45
CA ALA A 217 -45.48 40.24 8.35
C ALA A 217 -46.08 40.12 9.75
N ALA A 218 -45.24 40.14 10.80
CA ALA A 218 -45.56 40.81 12.07
C ALA A 218 -44.35 40.86 13.02
N SER A 219 -44.04 42.08 13.44
CA SER A 219 -43.60 42.44 14.81
C SER A 219 -42.22 41.94 15.27
N SER A 220 -41.19 42.77 15.21
CA SER A 220 -40.85 43.66 16.34
C SER A 220 -40.75 42.93 17.68
N THR A 221 -39.51 42.67 18.15
CA THR A 221 -39.03 43.11 19.47
C THR A 221 -37.53 42.79 19.61
N ARG A 222 -36.74 43.86 19.77
CA ARG A 222 -35.36 43.86 20.27
C ARG A 222 -35.42 43.95 21.79
N PRO A 223 -34.61 43.19 22.55
CA PRO A 223 -33.71 43.84 23.53
C PRO A 223 -32.33 43.12 23.58
N SER A 224 -31.22 43.82 23.38
CA SER A 224 -30.41 44.49 24.40
C SER A 224 -29.59 43.54 25.30
N ILE A 225 -28.27 43.51 25.02
CA ILE A 225 -27.15 43.65 25.98
C ILE A 225 -27.28 42.85 27.27
N ASN A 226 -26.42 41.83 27.44
CA ASN A 226 -25.75 41.69 28.73
C ASN A 226 -24.31 41.22 28.56
N GLU A 227 -23.44 42.20 28.68
CA GLU A 227 -22.01 42.15 28.91
C GLU A 227 -21.76 41.61 30.33
N LYS A 228 -21.07 40.47 30.47
CA LYS A 228 -20.57 40.05 31.79
C LYS A 228 -19.26 39.28 31.69
N ALA A 229 -18.18 40.06 31.84
CA ALA A 229 -17.00 39.82 32.66
C ALA A 229 -16.26 38.45 32.58
N ALA A 230 -15.04 38.50 32.02
CA ALA A 230 -13.87 37.79 32.56
C ALA A 230 -13.46 38.43 33.92
N PRO A 231 -12.83 37.73 34.89
CA PRO A 231 -11.46 37.18 34.82
C PRO A 231 -11.36 35.79 35.53
N ALA A 232 -10.28 35.04 35.70
CA ALA A 232 -8.82 35.20 35.69
C ALA A 232 -8.16 33.79 35.60
N PRO A 233 -6.82 33.67 35.53
CA PRO A 233 -6.08 32.45 35.24
C PRO A 233 -5.81 31.59 36.50
N VAL A 234 -5.72 30.26 36.33
CA VAL A 234 -5.20 29.36 37.37
C VAL A 234 -3.91 28.71 36.89
N ALA A 235 -2.89 28.90 37.72
CA ALA A 235 -1.55 28.33 37.76
C ALA A 235 -1.49 26.85 37.31
N GLU A 236 -0.51 26.48 36.47
CA GLU A 236 0.79 25.93 36.91
C GLU A 236 0.65 24.88 38.01
N ASP A 237 0.79 23.61 37.63
CA ASP A 237 1.41 22.63 38.52
C ASP A 237 2.47 21.84 37.74
N SER A 238 3.69 21.96 38.25
CA SER A 238 4.90 21.25 37.83
C SER A 238 5.02 19.99 38.68
N SER A 239 5.08 18.81 38.07
CA SER A 239 5.66 17.62 38.68
C SER A 239 5.99 16.63 37.55
N ALA A 240 7.24 16.59 37.08
CA ALA A 240 8.41 15.93 37.66
C ALA A 240 8.40 14.40 37.48
N ALA A 241 9.49 13.92 36.87
CA ALA A 241 10.05 12.56 36.93
C ALA A 241 9.17 11.42 36.37
N ALA A 242 9.70 10.44 35.62
CA ALA A 242 10.97 9.79 35.81
C ALA A 242 11.53 9.24 34.49
N ALA A 243 12.84 9.38 34.38
CA ALA A 243 13.67 8.58 33.50
C ALA A 243 13.66 7.11 33.94
N HIS A 244 13.59 6.19 32.98
CA HIS A 244 14.08 4.82 33.14
C HIS A 244 14.69 4.36 31.80
N PRO A 245 16.02 4.21 31.73
CA PRO A 245 16.66 3.41 30.68
C PRO A 245 16.63 1.94 31.13
N ALA A 246 15.89 1.09 30.42
CA ALA A 246 16.00 -0.36 30.57
C ALA A 246 17.10 -0.86 29.63
N VAL A 247 18.23 -1.14 30.27
CA VAL A 247 19.38 -1.93 29.83
C VAL A 247 18.99 -3.43 29.76
N GLU A 248 19.74 -4.18 28.96
CA GLU A 248 19.84 -5.67 28.90
C GLU A 248 18.72 -6.43 28.17
N GLN A 249 19.00 -7.46 27.36
CA GLN A 249 20.11 -8.40 27.43
C GLN A 249 20.34 -9.07 26.06
N THR A 250 21.56 -8.97 25.53
CA THR A 250 22.06 -9.74 24.39
C THR A 250 22.31 -11.17 24.86
N LYS A 251 21.51 -12.13 24.40
CA LYS A 251 21.75 -13.56 24.65
C LYS A 251 22.54 -14.14 23.48
N GLU A 252 23.85 -14.27 23.67
CA GLU A 252 24.70 -15.15 22.87
C GLU A 252 24.20 -16.60 23.01
N VAL A 253 24.04 -17.30 21.90
CA VAL A 253 23.85 -18.75 21.86
C VAL A 253 25.13 -19.35 21.27
N PRO A 254 25.83 -20.24 21.99
CA PRO A 254 27.05 -20.86 21.52
C PRO A 254 26.77 -21.92 20.45
N THR A 255 27.49 -21.78 19.34
CA THR A 255 27.72 -22.78 18.31
C THR A 255 28.31 -24.05 18.93
N ALA A 256 27.56 -25.15 18.88
CA ALA A 256 28.08 -26.48 19.18
C ALA A 256 28.50 -27.15 17.87
N THR A 257 29.82 -27.34 17.75
CA THR A 257 30.50 -28.19 16.78
C THR A 257 30.24 -29.66 17.12
N VAL A 258 29.66 -30.42 16.19
CA VAL A 258 29.90 -31.88 16.01
C VAL A 258 29.85 -32.17 14.53
#